data_AF-A0A1M7AFA9-F1
#
_entry.id   AF-A0A1M7AFA9-F1
#
_cell.length_a   1.000
_cell.length_b   1.000
_cell.length_c   1.000
_cell.angle_alpha   90.00
_cell.angle_beta   90.00
_cell.angle_gamma   90.00
#
_symmetry.space_group_name_H-M   'P 1'
#
loop_
_entity.id
_entity.type
_entity.pdbx_description
1 polymer ?
#
loop_
_entity_poly.entity_id
_entity_poly.type
_entity_poly.pdbx_seq_one_letter_code
_entity_poly.pdbx_strand_id
1 'polypeptide(L)'
;MIQRLFTTVFILTYALANAQANTEVYLFDLTLKNGTPVLSNPKNISNNEGYDNQPSFWDDDTVLFSSTREGQTDILRFNINLGSTTSWLTNTPTGSEYSPLRIPGKNAISAIRLDLDGLQRLYEYDLTSGDSSPISNQKIGYHVWFNDHILVATVLVENRMDLMVLDMEKNTTRTVQKNVGRSLHNIPGTRLVSFIAKANKTWEIKSLDPETGISQKIADTYQNQEDICWLDQNSIITGVGKTLLVMDTASGLEWESILTFQQEEINNISRISVNQSKTRLAFVADESPAMVVQRQVEAFNKEDLEGFISCYSDNVLVQRFPKETMYLGKTKMTESYERFFANTNKSSVEVVKRIVIGNKVIDEETTLVDGRKGHQVALYEVKNGLITSMTFIFPDQPTADTETIVQEQLDAYNARDADAFMDTYSDNVKLYMHPDKLLSEGKKTMSAQYRAFFENTPDLHCDIKKRIVIGNKVIDEESVVANGTTESAVAIYEVENGKISKVTFIQ
;
A
#
# COMPACT_ATOMS: atom_id res chain seq x y z
N MET A 1 0.88 54.46 22.88
CA MET A 1 1.31 53.40 21.93
C MET A 1 1.21 52.08 22.67
N ILE A 2 0.19 51.30 22.33
CA ILE A 2 -0.15 50.06 23.05
C ILE A 2 0.60 48.90 22.39
N GLN A 3 1.44 48.23 23.19
CA GLN A 3 2.08 46.96 22.86
C GLN A 3 0.99 45.89 22.62
N ARG A 4 1.05 45.20 21.47
CA ARG A 4 0.34 43.94 21.27
C ARG A 4 1.37 42.81 21.24
N LEU A 5 1.31 42.01 22.30
CA LEU A 5 1.95 40.72 22.45
C LEU A 5 1.39 39.77 21.37
N PHE A 6 2.23 39.34 20.43
CA PHE A 6 1.90 38.19 19.58
C PHE A 6 2.30 36.93 20.33
N THR A 7 1.33 36.32 21.00
CA THR A 7 1.48 34.96 21.53
C THR A 7 1.37 34.02 20.34
N THR A 8 2.51 33.59 19.81
CA THR A 8 2.58 32.47 18.86
C THR A 8 2.19 31.20 19.60
N VAL A 9 0.93 30.81 19.48
CA VAL A 9 0.46 29.49 19.89
C VAL A 9 1.11 28.48 18.94
N PHE A 10 2.15 27.82 19.41
CA PHE A 10 2.64 26.59 18.80
C PHE A 10 1.52 25.55 18.93
N ILE A 11 0.76 25.37 17.85
CA ILE A 11 -0.04 24.16 17.67
C ILE A 11 1.00 23.06 17.41
N LEU A 12 1.42 22.37 18.48
CA LEU A 12 1.85 21.00 18.33
C LEU A 12 0.67 20.28 17.66
N THR A 13 0.84 19.93 16.40
CA THR A 13 0.03 18.91 15.73
C THR A 13 0.24 17.63 16.53
N TYR A 14 -0.55 17.47 17.59
CA TYR A 14 -0.88 16.16 18.12
C TYR A 14 -1.45 15.41 16.94
N ALA A 15 -0.73 14.38 16.50
CA ALA A 15 -1.28 13.33 15.67
C ALA A 15 -2.39 12.67 16.48
N LEU A 16 -3.57 13.30 16.48
CA LEU A 16 -4.83 12.67 16.80
C LEU A 16 -4.91 11.44 15.91
N ALA A 17 -4.94 10.27 16.54
CA ALA A 17 -5.40 8.99 16.01
C ALA A 17 -5.59 8.98 14.48
N ASN A 18 -4.48 8.92 13.73
CA ASN A 18 -4.60 8.33 12.41
C ASN A 18 -5.05 6.90 12.69
N ALA A 19 -6.26 6.54 12.27
CA ALA A 19 -6.62 5.14 12.12
C ALA A 19 -5.50 4.53 11.28
N GLN A 20 -4.62 3.76 11.93
CA GLN A 20 -3.52 3.11 11.23
C GLN A 20 -4.16 2.12 10.26
N ALA A 21 -3.63 2.06 9.04
CA ALA A 21 -4.18 1.20 8.00
C ALA A 21 -4.33 -0.23 8.52
N ASN A 22 -5.48 -0.85 8.27
CA ASN A 22 -5.64 -2.28 8.47
C ASN A 22 -4.59 -3.00 7.62
N THR A 23 -3.79 -3.82 8.30
CA THR A 23 -2.69 -4.56 7.70
C THR A 23 -2.74 -5.98 8.21
N GLU A 24 -2.19 -6.91 7.44
CA GLU A 24 -2.20 -8.34 7.78
C GLU A 24 -0.79 -8.90 7.60
N VAL A 25 -0.38 -9.78 8.52
CA VAL A 25 0.88 -10.49 8.48
C VAL A 25 0.68 -11.84 7.80
N TYR A 26 1.37 -12.04 6.69
CA TYR A 26 1.37 -13.31 5.95
C TYR A 26 2.66 -14.08 6.17
N LEU A 27 2.54 -15.38 6.42
CA LEU A 27 3.63 -16.33 6.57
C LEU A 27 3.66 -17.32 5.40
N PHE A 28 4.87 -17.65 4.95
CA PHE A 28 5.12 -18.57 3.84
C PHE A 28 6.21 -19.57 4.22
N ASP A 29 6.13 -20.75 3.63
CA ASP A 29 7.29 -21.61 3.46
C ASP A 29 8.21 -21.00 2.41
N LEU A 30 9.51 -20.94 2.71
CA LEU A 30 10.55 -20.42 1.83
C LEU A 30 11.50 -21.56 1.43
N THR A 31 11.76 -21.67 0.14
CA THR A 31 12.86 -22.45 -0.41
C THR A 31 13.68 -21.59 -1.37
N LEU A 32 14.99 -21.82 -1.45
CA LEU A 32 15.85 -21.14 -2.42
C LEU A 32 16.18 -22.10 -3.57
N LYS A 33 15.80 -21.75 -4.80
CA LYS A 33 16.15 -22.50 -6.01
C LYS A 33 17.13 -21.66 -6.83
N ASN A 34 18.39 -22.09 -6.91
CA ASN A 34 19.47 -21.36 -7.58
C ASN A 34 19.59 -19.89 -7.11
N GLY A 35 19.37 -19.63 -5.81
CA GLY A 35 19.38 -18.27 -5.23
C GLY A 35 18.04 -17.51 -5.33
N THR A 36 17.11 -17.95 -6.17
CA THR A 36 15.77 -17.34 -6.26
C THR A 36 14.84 -17.89 -5.17
N PRO A 37 14.17 -17.03 -4.39
CA PRO A 37 13.20 -17.48 -3.40
C PRO A 37 11.92 -18.01 -4.07
N VAL A 38 11.46 -19.14 -3.59
CA VAL A 38 10.18 -19.75 -3.96
C VAL A 38 9.34 -19.84 -2.70
N LEU A 39 8.17 -19.20 -2.75
CA LEU A 39 7.22 -19.15 -1.64
C LEU A 39 6.06 -20.12 -1.87
N SER A 40 5.64 -20.81 -0.81
CA SER A 40 4.50 -21.71 -0.82
C SER A 40 3.73 -21.65 0.49
N ASN A 41 2.53 -22.23 0.51
CA ASN A 41 1.67 -22.33 1.71
C ASN A 41 1.39 -20.97 2.38
N PRO A 42 0.83 -19.98 1.63
CA PRO A 42 0.46 -18.69 2.21
C PRO A 42 -0.49 -18.88 3.40
N LYS A 43 -0.22 -18.19 4.50
CA LYS A 43 -1.08 -18.16 5.66
C LYS A 43 -1.15 -16.75 6.25
N ASN A 44 -2.36 -16.19 6.35
CA ASN A 44 -2.58 -15.03 7.21
C ASN A 44 -2.48 -15.48 8.69
N ILE A 45 -1.54 -14.91 9.44
CA ILE A 45 -1.26 -15.28 10.84
C ILE A 45 -1.75 -14.25 11.87
N SER A 46 -2.19 -13.07 11.44
CA SER A 46 -2.89 -12.07 12.27
C SER A 46 -4.39 -12.33 12.25
N ASN A 47 -5.01 -12.18 11.08
CA ASN A 47 -6.43 -12.43 10.82
C ASN A 47 -7.34 -11.73 11.84
N ASN A 48 -7.10 -10.43 12.03
CA ASN A 48 -7.87 -9.55 12.91
C ASN A 48 -7.93 -8.15 12.31
N GLU A 49 -8.92 -7.37 12.72
CA GLU A 49 -8.97 -5.95 12.35
C GLU A 49 -7.90 -5.16 13.10
N GLY A 50 -7.32 -4.16 12.41
CA GLY A 50 -6.39 -3.21 13.00
C GLY A 50 -4.97 -3.30 12.44
N TYR A 51 -4.03 -2.77 13.23
CA TYR A 51 -2.63 -2.71 12.86
C TYR A 51 -1.93 -4.03 13.21
N ASP A 52 -1.55 -4.79 12.18
CA ASP A 52 -0.74 -6.00 12.29
C ASP A 52 0.53 -5.86 11.45
N ASN A 53 1.68 -5.77 12.12
CA ASN A 53 2.86 -5.23 11.46
C ASN A 53 4.20 -5.69 12.06
N GLN A 54 5.26 -5.39 11.31
CA GLN A 54 6.65 -5.54 11.72
C GLN A 54 6.99 -6.96 12.23
N PRO A 55 6.70 -8.02 11.44
CA PRO A 55 7.01 -9.38 11.84
C PRO A 55 8.50 -9.59 12.04
N SER A 56 8.85 -10.32 13.08
CA SER A 56 10.19 -10.82 13.36
C SER A 56 10.15 -12.26 13.82
N PHE A 57 11.23 -13.00 13.60
CA PHE A 57 11.32 -14.38 14.05
C PHE A 57 12.05 -14.42 15.40
N TRP A 58 11.42 -15.02 16.40
CA TRP A 58 12.08 -15.33 17.67
C TRP A 58 13.02 -16.54 17.52
N ASP A 59 12.56 -17.52 16.73
CA ASP A 59 13.26 -18.70 16.25
C ASP A 59 12.61 -19.19 14.94
N ASP A 60 12.96 -20.38 14.45
CA ASP A 60 12.44 -20.90 13.18
C ASP A 60 10.95 -21.27 13.21
N ASP A 61 10.37 -21.40 14.41
CA ASP A 61 9.02 -21.88 14.64
C ASP A 61 8.09 -20.83 15.24
N THR A 62 8.61 -19.63 15.52
CA THR A 62 7.90 -18.60 16.29
C THR A 62 8.06 -17.23 15.63
N VAL A 63 6.93 -16.63 15.25
CA VAL A 63 6.85 -15.26 14.72
C VAL A 63 6.31 -14.34 15.81
N LEU A 64 6.92 -13.17 15.94
CA LEU A 64 6.46 -12.05 16.77
C LEU A 64 6.03 -10.92 15.86
N PHE A 65 4.96 -10.21 16.19
CA PHE A 65 4.55 -9.01 15.47
C PHE A 65 3.72 -8.12 16.37
N SER A 66 3.63 -6.84 16.01
CA SER A 66 2.67 -5.93 16.62
C SER A 66 1.28 -6.25 16.09
N SER A 67 0.29 -6.32 16.97
CA SER A 67 -1.08 -6.68 16.63
C SER A 67 -2.06 -5.88 17.47
N THR A 68 -3.22 -5.54 16.90
CA THR A 68 -4.21 -4.70 17.57
C THR A 68 -5.35 -5.53 18.15
N ARG A 69 -5.68 -5.27 19.41
CA ARG A 69 -6.89 -5.77 20.07
C ARG A 69 -7.56 -4.63 20.82
N GLU A 70 -8.88 -4.52 20.71
CA GLU A 70 -9.67 -3.55 21.50
C GLU A 70 -9.14 -2.09 21.41
N GLY A 71 -8.61 -1.68 20.25
CA GLY A 71 -8.06 -0.34 20.03
C GLY A 71 -6.64 -0.11 20.58
N GLN A 72 -5.97 -1.14 21.11
CA GLN A 72 -4.60 -1.10 21.60
C GLN A 72 -3.71 -2.05 20.78
N THR A 73 -2.51 -1.58 20.41
CA THR A 73 -1.50 -2.43 19.77
C THR A 73 -0.52 -2.97 20.81
N ASP A 74 -0.44 -4.30 20.91
CA ASP A 74 0.50 -5.04 21.77
C ASP A 74 1.34 -6.01 20.92
N ILE A 75 2.24 -6.78 21.55
CA ILE A 75 3.04 -7.79 20.86
C ILE A 75 2.35 -9.16 20.91
N LEU A 76 2.06 -9.70 19.73
CA LEU A 76 1.52 -11.04 19.55
C LEU A 76 2.62 -12.03 19.16
N ARG A 77 2.56 -13.23 19.74
CA ARG A 77 3.36 -14.38 19.33
C ARG A 77 2.49 -15.37 18.57
N PHE A 78 2.97 -15.83 17.43
CA PHE A 78 2.39 -16.91 16.64
C PHE A 78 3.37 -18.09 16.60
N ASN A 79 2.89 -19.28 16.99
CA ASN A 79 3.67 -20.51 17.00
C ASN A 79 3.29 -21.39 15.81
N ILE A 80 4.24 -21.64 14.91
CA ILE A 80 4.04 -22.36 13.65
C ILE A 80 3.69 -23.83 13.92
N ASN A 81 4.53 -24.54 14.69
CA ASN A 81 4.43 -25.98 14.90
C ASN A 81 3.47 -26.39 16.03
N LEU A 82 3.10 -25.48 16.92
CA LEU A 82 2.11 -25.71 17.99
C LEU A 82 0.67 -25.51 17.46
N GLY A 83 0.36 -26.14 16.32
CA GLY A 83 -0.95 -26.05 15.70
C GLY A 83 -1.35 -24.65 15.21
N SER A 84 -0.38 -23.76 14.95
CA SER A 84 -0.65 -22.36 14.57
C SER A 84 -1.42 -21.56 15.63
N THR A 85 -0.97 -21.67 16.88
CA THR A 85 -1.58 -20.97 18.02
C THR A 85 -0.98 -19.59 18.24
N THR A 86 -1.80 -18.65 18.68
CA THR A 86 -1.39 -17.30 19.07
C THR A 86 -1.44 -17.09 20.58
N SER A 87 -0.58 -16.20 21.08
CA SER A 87 -0.60 -15.75 22.48
C SER A 87 -0.01 -14.35 22.59
N TRP A 88 -0.68 -13.45 23.31
CA TRP A 88 -0.16 -12.11 23.60
C TRP A 88 1.05 -12.20 24.54
N LEU A 89 2.15 -11.55 24.17
CA LEU A 89 3.35 -11.44 25.01
C LEU A 89 3.28 -10.25 25.96
N THR A 90 2.55 -9.21 25.56
CA THR A 90 2.44 -7.97 26.31
C THR A 90 0.98 -7.54 26.46
N ASN A 91 0.76 -6.67 27.44
CA ASN A 91 -0.48 -5.96 27.70
C ASN A 91 -0.09 -4.68 28.45
N THR A 92 -0.01 -3.56 27.73
CA THR A 92 0.49 -2.32 28.33
C THR A 92 -0.56 -1.22 28.26
N PRO A 93 -1.58 -1.18 29.13
CA PRO A 93 -2.73 -0.26 29.04
C PRO A 93 -2.38 1.25 28.92
N THR A 94 -1.15 1.62 29.24
CA THR A 94 -0.65 3.01 29.18
C THR A 94 0.03 3.37 27.86
N GLY A 95 0.09 2.46 26.87
CA GLY A 95 0.73 2.72 25.58
C GLY A 95 0.53 1.60 24.55
N SER A 96 1.11 1.78 23.38
CA SER A 96 1.11 0.79 22.30
C SER A 96 2.51 0.43 21.85
N GLU A 97 2.68 -0.79 21.34
CA GLU A 97 3.99 -1.44 21.18
C GLU A 97 4.28 -1.89 19.75
N TYR A 98 5.48 -1.57 19.28
CA TYR A 98 5.88 -1.62 17.88
C TYR A 98 7.25 -2.29 17.69
N SER A 99 7.45 -2.93 16.53
CA SER A 99 8.73 -3.49 16.07
C SER A 99 9.39 -4.45 17.07
N PRO A 100 8.72 -5.54 17.48
CA PRO A 100 9.29 -6.47 18.45
C PRO A 100 10.52 -7.16 17.86
N LEU A 101 11.61 -7.20 18.61
CA LEU A 101 12.80 -8.00 18.30
C LEU A 101 13.28 -8.75 19.54
N ARG A 102 13.68 -10.01 19.36
CA ARG A 102 14.36 -10.80 20.40
C ARG A 102 15.65 -10.08 20.83
N ILE A 103 15.88 -10.00 22.14
CA ILE A 103 17.14 -9.50 22.68
C ILE A 103 18.16 -10.65 22.70
N PRO A 104 19.35 -10.50 22.07
CA PRO A 104 20.36 -11.55 22.06
C PRO A 104 20.71 -12.04 23.46
N GLY A 105 20.74 -13.36 23.65
CA GLY A 105 21.13 -13.99 24.91
C GLY A 105 20.11 -13.90 26.06
N LYS A 106 18.95 -13.25 25.87
CA LYS A 106 17.93 -13.10 26.91
C LYS A 106 16.63 -13.80 26.56
N ASN A 107 15.85 -14.17 27.59
CA ASN A 107 14.44 -14.51 27.45
C ASN A 107 13.57 -13.24 27.49
N ALA A 108 13.87 -12.29 26.60
CA ALA A 108 13.25 -10.97 26.57
C ALA A 108 13.10 -10.48 25.13
N ILE A 109 12.08 -9.65 24.90
CA ILE A 109 11.93 -8.90 23.65
C ILE A 109 12.21 -7.42 23.89
N SER A 110 12.59 -6.74 22.82
CA SER A 110 12.67 -5.29 22.75
C SER A 110 11.56 -4.78 21.85
N ALA A 111 10.82 -3.76 22.27
CA ALA A 111 9.79 -3.14 21.47
C ALA A 111 9.74 -1.63 21.74
N ILE A 112 9.34 -0.88 20.71
CA ILE A 112 9.15 0.56 20.80
C ILE A 112 7.77 0.79 21.41
N ARG A 113 7.73 1.52 22.52
CA ARG A 113 6.47 1.86 23.18
C ARG A 113 6.16 3.32 22.97
N LEU A 114 4.93 3.62 22.56
CA LEU A 114 4.35 4.96 22.53
C LEU A 114 3.28 5.06 23.62
N ASP A 115 3.56 5.85 24.65
CA ASP A 115 2.66 6.08 25.77
C ASP A 115 1.54 7.05 25.39
N LEU A 116 0.44 7.00 26.15
CA LEU A 116 -0.73 7.87 25.95
C LEU A 116 -0.41 9.37 26.10
N ASP A 117 0.67 9.72 26.80
CA ASP A 117 1.15 11.11 26.94
C ASP A 117 2.07 11.54 25.78
N GLY A 118 2.33 10.65 24.81
CA GLY A 118 3.20 10.88 23.65
C GLY A 118 4.67 10.56 23.89
N LEU A 119 5.05 10.06 25.08
CA LEU A 119 6.40 9.58 25.33
C LEU A 119 6.67 8.32 24.49
N GLN A 120 7.77 8.33 23.75
CA GLN A 120 8.19 7.19 22.93
C GLN A 120 9.62 6.79 23.24
N ARG A 121 9.83 5.52 23.58
CA ARG A 121 11.15 4.93 23.88
C ARG A 121 11.21 3.46 23.46
N LEU A 122 12.42 2.92 23.43
CA LEU A 122 12.65 1.48 23.30
C LEU A 122 12.66 0.84 24.70
N TYR A 123 11.87 -0.23 24.87
CA TYR A 123 11.75 -0.98 26.11
C TYR A 123 12.23 -2.42 25.94
N GLU A 124 12.81 -2.98 26.98
CA GLU A 124 12.98 -4.41 27.21
C GLU A 124 11.74 -4.93 27.95
N TYR A 125 11.24 -6.10 27.55
CA TYR A 125 10.16 -6.84 28.18
C TYR A 125 10.66 -8.24 28.52
N ASP A 126 10.77 -8.54 29.82
CA ASP A 126 11.17 -9.86 30.30
C ASP A 126 10.00 -10.84 30.15
N LEU A 127 10.17 -11.90 29.38
CA LEU A 127 9.10 -12.87 29.11
C LEU A 127 8.88 -13.87 30.26
N THR A 128 9.69 -13.81 31.30
CA THR A 128 9.59 -14.65 32.50
C THR A 128 8.82 -13.92 33.60
N SER A 129 9.19 -12.67 33.90
CA SER A 129 8.51 -11.88 34.94
C SER A 129 7.34 -11.07 34.41
N GLY A 130 7.34 -10.72 33.12
CA GLY A 130 6.39 -9.78 32.51
C GLY A 130 6.74 -8.31 32.75
N ASP A 131 7.86 -8.02 33.42
CA ASP A 131 8.29 -6.66 33.69
C ASP A 131 8.85 -5.99 32.43
N SER A 132 8.74 -4.66 32.35
CA SER A 132 9.34 -3.87 31.30
C SER A 132 10.19 -2.73 31.83
N SER A 133 11.27 -2.40 31.12
CA SER A 133 12.18 -1.29 31.47
C SER A 133 12.71 -0.59 30.23
N PRO A 134 12.91 0.75 30.27
CA PRO A 134 13.42 1.49 29.13
C PRO A 134 14.90 1.15 28.88
N ILE A 135 15.24 0.80 27.64
CA ILE A 135 16.63 0.58 27.19
C ILE A 135 17.33 1.92 26.92
N SER A 136 16.60 2.90 26.39
CA SER A 136 17.14 4.19 25.97
C SER A 136 16.18 5.34 26.25
N ASN A 137 16.74 6.53 26.51
CA ASN A 137 15.98 7.77 26.60
C ASN A 137 15.72 8.43 25.24
N GLN A 138 16.31 7.91 24.16
CA GLN A 138 16.13 8.43 22.81
C GLN A 138 14.75 8.08 22.26
N LYS A 139 14.18 8.97 21.44
CA LYS A 139 12.93 8.74 20.71
C LYS A 139 13.17 7.80 19.51
N ILE A 140 13.37 6.52 19.78
CA ILE A 140 13.72 5.49 18.79
C ILE A 140 12.53 5.17 17.90
N GLY A 141 12.74 5.18 16.58
CA GLY A 141 11.74 4.85 15.57
C GLY A 141 11.80 3.39 15.08
N TYR A 142 13.01 2.84 14.94
CA TYR A 142 13.29 1.45 14.53
C TYR A 142 14.65 1.03 15.09
N HIS A 143 14.87 -0.26 15.34
CA HIS A 143 16.13 -0.79 15.86
C HIS A 143 16.47 -2.16 15.29
N VAL A 144 17.75 -2.51 15.36
CA VAL A 144 18.27 -3.86 15.18
C VAL A 144 19.41 -4.10 16.16
N TRP A 145 19.47 -5.29 16.73
CA TRP A 145 20.55 -5.72 17.61
C TRP A 145 21.75 -6.18 16.77
N PHE A 146 22.88 -5.50 16.91
CA PHE A 146 24.14 -5.92 16.29
C PHE A 146 24.77 -7.08 17.09
N ASN A 147 24.75 -6.95 18.41
CA ASN A 147 25.11 -8.00 19.37
C ASN A 147 24.30 -7.77 20.67
N ASP A 148 24.69 -8.37 21.80
CA ASP A 148 23.98 -8.26 23.08
C ASP A 148 24.10 -6.90 23.80
N HIS A 149 25.04 -6.04 23.40
CA HIS A 149 25.28 -4.74 24.03
C HIS A 149 25.27 -3.54 23.05
N ILE A 150 25.26 -3.78 21.74
CA ILE A 150 25.25 -2.75 20.70
C ILE A 150 23.96 -2.84 19.89
N LEU A 151 23.27 -1.70 19.84
CA LEU A 151 22.07 -1.48 19.07
C LEU A 151 22.35 -0.49 17.94
N VAL A 152 21.88 -0.78 16.73
CA VAL A 152 21.75 0.21 15.65
C VAL A 152 20.30 0.63 15.59
N ALA A 153 20.02 1.92 15.70
CA ALA A 153 18.66 2.43 15.77
C ALA A 153 18.48 3.73 14.99
N THR A 154 17.26 3.98 14.52
CA THR A 154 16.86 5.29 14.06
C THR A 154 16.28 6.10 15.22
N VAL A 155 16.60 7.38 15.27
CA VAL A 155 16.05 8.33 16.24
C VAL A 155 15.29 9.41 15.49
N LEU A 156 14.07 9.69 15.94
CA LEU A 156 13.20 10.71 15.37
C LEU A 156 13.73 12.11 15.71
N VAL A 157 14.02 12.90 14.68
CA VAL A 157 14.50 14.28 14.80
C VAL A 157 13.70 15.15 13.83
N GLU A 158 12.87 16.05 14.37
CA GLU A 158 11.95 16.88 13.58
C GLU A 158 11.09 15.99 12.65
N ASN A 159 11.25 16.15 11.33
CA ASN A 159 10.50 15.42 10.29
C ASN A 159 11.34 14.33 9.60
N ARG A 160 12.42 13.84 10.23
CA ARG A 160 13.30 12.79 9.68
C ARG A 160 13.73 11.80 10.75
N MET A 161 14.43 10.76 10.30
CA MET A 161 15.11 9.79 11.14
C MET A 161 16.63 9.88 10.93
N ASP A 162 17.39 9.94 12.02
CA ASP A 162 18.86 9.87 11.99
C ASP A 162 19.31 8.51 12.57
N LEU A 163 20.26 7.85 11.91
CA LEU A 163 20.84 6.58 12.32
C LEU A 163 21.86 6.79 13.44
N MET A 164 21.70 6.05 14.52
CA MET A 164 22.57 6.06 15.68
C MET A 164 23.03 4.65 16.06
N VAL A 165 24.22 4.57 16.64
CA VAL A 165 24.70 3.37 17.33
C VAL A 165 24.74 3.65 18.81
N LEU A 166 24.10 2.78 19.59
CA LEU A 166 24.07 2.82 21.05
C LEU A 166 24.86 1.62 21.56
N ASP A 167 25.88 1.87 22.36
CA ASP A 167 26.69 0.86 23.03
C ASP A 167 26.40 0.96 24.54
N MET A 168 25.68 -0.02 25.07
CA MET A 168 25.19 -0.02 26.45
C MET A 168 26.28 -0.41 27.44
N GLU A 169 27.27 -1.20 27.02
CA GLU A 169 28.44 -1.52 27.86
C GLU A 169 29.32 -0.28 28.07
N LYS A 170 29.57 0.49 27.00
CA LYS A 170 30.34 1.73 27.07
C LYS A 170 29.50 2.95 27.47
N ASN A 171 28.18 2.80 27.56
CA ASN A 171 27.22 3.89 27.74
C ASN A 171 27.45 5.06 26.75
N THR A 172 27.61 4.73 25.47
CA THR A 172 27.82 5.74 24.41
C THR A 172 26.70 5.72 23.39
N THR A 173 26.44 6.88 22.80
CA THR A 173 25.52 7.03 21.66
C THR A 173 26.19 7.90 20.62
N ARG A 174 26.22 7.43 19.37
CA ARG A 174 26.83 8.16 18.25
C ARG A 174 25.88 8.22 17.07
N THR A 175 25.71 9.40 16.49
CA THR A 175 25.03 9.56 15.20
C THR A 175 25.99 9.19 14.08
N VAL A 176 25.58 8.28 13.22
CA VAL A 176 26.39 7.79 12.09
C VAL A 176 25.95 8.43 10.78
N GLN A 177 24.64 8.52 10.55
CA GLN A 177 24.11 9.09 9.33
C GLN A 177 22.78 9.79 9.58
N LYS A 178 22.57 10.95 8.95
CA LYS A 178 21.30 11.67 9.00
C LYS A 178 20.39 11.25 7.85
N ASN A 179 19.08 11.42 8.05
CA ASN A 179 18.04 11.17 7.05
C ASN A 179 18.11 9.76 6.43
N VAL A 180 17.73 8.77 7.24
CA VAL A 180 17.67 7.35 6.88
C VAL A 180 16.24 6.82 6.85
N GLY A 181 16.05 5.68 6.21
CA GLY A 181 14.79 4.92 6.22
C GLY A 181 14.62 4.06 7.47
N ARG A 182 13.50 3.34 7.50
CA ARG A 182 13.15 2.44 8.62
C ARG A 182 13.77 1.05 8.55
N SER A 183 14.18 0.61 7.37
CA SER A 183 14.72 -0.73 7.16
C SER A 183 16.16 -0.83 7.66
N LEU A 184 16.35 -1.60 8.75
CA LEU A 184 17.63 -1.89 9.40
C LEU A 184 17.79 -3.42 9.50
N HIS A 185 18.90 -3.97 9.00
CA HIS A 185 19.10 -5.41 8.97
C HIS A 185 20.55 -5.78 9.26
N ASN A 186 20.78 -6.86 10.02
CA ASN A 186 22.09 -7.50 10.02
C ASN A 186 22.34 -8.13 8.65
N ILE A 187 23.53 -7.90 8.06
CA ILE A 187 23.91 -8.51 6.79
C ILE A 187 24.39 -9.95 7.08
N PRO A 188 23.72 -11.00 6.58
CA PRO A 188 24.05 -12.38 6.90
C PRO A 188 25.51 -12.73 6.63
N GLY A 189 26.13 -13.49 7.53
CA GLY A 189 27.53 -13.93 7.39
C GLY A 189 28.59 -12.86 7.66
N THR A 190 28.20 -11.66 8.10
CA THR A 190 29.15 -10.55 8.34
C THR A 190 28.95 -9.91 9.72
N ARG A 191 29.85 -8.99 10.10
CA ARG A 191 29.71 -8.09 11.26
C ARG A 191 29.20 -6.70 10.85
N LEU A 192 28.30 -6.63 9.87
CA LEU A 192 27.78 -5.38 9.32
C LEU A 192 26.26 -5.30 9.46
N VAL A 193 25.76 -4.08 9.57
CA VAL A 193 24.33 -3.74 9.52
C VAL A 193 24.07 -2.96 8.25
N SER A 194 23.04 -3.30 7.49
CA SER A 194 22.56 -2.50 6.37
C SER A 194 21.45 -1.53 6.80
N PHE A 195 21.40 -0.37 6.15
CA PHE A 195 20.33 0.60 6.28
C PHE A 195 20.05 1.32 4.95
N ILE A 196 18.89 1.97 4.85
CA ILE A 196 18.54 2.81 3.71
C ILE A 196 18.92 4.27 3.99
N ALA A 197 19.77 4.86 3.16
CA ALA A 197 20.14 6.26 3.16
C ALA A 197 19.24 7.07 2.22
N LYS A 198 18.68 8.18 2.70
CA LYS A 198 17.76 9.04 1.93
C LYS A 198 18.33 10.43 1.64
N ALA A 199 19.65 10.56 1.69
CA ALA A 199 20.33 11.84 1.45
C ALA A 199 20.22 12.29 -0.03
N ASN A 200 20.00 11.34 -0.95
CA ASN A 200 19.96 11.56 -2.39
C ASN A 200 18.55 11.35 -2.96
N LYS A 201 18.33 11.75 -4.22
CA LYS A 201 17.06 11.57 -4.94
C LYS A 201 16.68 10.08 -5.07
N THR A 202 17.67 9.26 -5.43
CA THR A 202 17.59 7.80 -5.36
C THR A 202 18.12 7.37 -4.00
N TRP A 203 17.33 6.57 -3.28
CA TRP A 203 17.75 6.07 -1.97
C TRP A 203 18.77 4.94 -2.13
N GLU A 204 19.72 4.88 -1.19
CA GLU A 204 20.85 3.97 -1.28
C GLU A 204 20.77 2.94 -0.15
N ILE A 205 21.06 1.68 -0.45
CA ILE A 205 21.31 0.64 0.54
C ILE A 205 22.80 0.75 0.92
N LYS A 206 23.09 0.94 2.21
CA LYS A 206 24.45 1.10 2.72
C LYS A 206 24.73 0.09 3.83
N SER A 207 25.95 -0.44 3.87
CA SER A 207 26.47 -1.16 5.03
C SER A 207 26.99 -0.17 6.08
N LEU A 208 27.02 -0.62 7.32
CA LEU A 208 27.59 0.04 8.49
C LEU A 208 28.34 -1.00 9.31
N ASP A 209 29.57 -0.69 9.68
CA ASP A 209 30.26 -1.32 10.79
C ASP A 209 29.87 -0.61 12.12
N PRO A 210 29.10 -1.24 13.01
CA PRO A 210 28.64 -0.59 14.24
C PRO A 210 29.74 -0.33 15.25
N GLU A 211 30.94 -0.90 15.11
CA GLU A 211 32.08 -0.63 16.00
C GLU A 211 32.87 0.58 15.52
N THR A 212 33.17 0.64 14.21
CA THR A 212 34.00 1.72 13.64
C THR A 212 33.18 2.92 13.16
N GLY A 213 31.97 2.69 12.67
CA GLY A 213 31.08 3.72 12.08
C GLY A 213 31.30 3.96 10.61
N ILE A 214 32.20 3.19 10.00
CA ILE A 214 32.44 3.23 8.56
C ILE A 214 31.18 2.71 7.87
N SER A 215 30.72 3.45 6.87
CA SER A 215 29.61 3.06 6.00
C SER A 215 30.01 3.05 4.54
N GLN A 216 29.47 2.11 3.77
CA GLN A 216 29.74 1.96 2.34
C GLN A 216 28.44 1.71 1.58
N LYS A 217 28.36 2.22 0.35
CA LYS A 217 27.22 1.95 -0.53
C LYS A 217 27.28 0.50 -1.02
N ILE A 218 26.13 -0.17 -1.01
CA ILE A 218 25.93 -1.51 -1.58
C ILE A 218 25.23 -1.37 -2.93
N ALA A 219 24.05 -0.75 -2.94
CA ALA A 219 23.20 -0.64 -4.13
C ALA A 219 22.22 0.54 -4.02
N ASP A 220 21.46 0.80 -5.07
CA ASP A 220 20.30 1.69 -5.06
C ASP A 220 19.01 0.89 -4.79
N THR A 221 18.05 1.50 -4.10
CA THR A 221 16.74 0.87 -3.91
C THR A 221 15.92 0.92 -5.20
N TYR A 222 15.06 -0.08 -5.40
CA TYR A 222 14.11 -0.06 -6.52
C TYR A 222 13.09 1.06 -6.30
N GLN A 223 13.00 2.05 -7.18
CA GLN A 223 11.99 3.12 -7.14
C GLN A 223 11.78 3.75 -5.74
N ASN A 224 12.84 3.91 -4.95
CA ASN A 224 12.77 4.41 -3.57
C ASN A 224 11.88 3.55 -2.63
N GLN A 225 11.83 2.23 -2.84
CA GLN A 225 11.21 1.33 -1.87
C GLN A 225 11.89 1.42 -0.50
N GLU A 226 11.05 1.33 0.53
CA GLU A 226 11.42 1.63 1.92
C GLU A 226 11.83 0.39 2.71
N ASP A 227 11.37 -0.79 2.32
CA ASP A 227 11.59 -2.04 3.05
C ASP A 227 12.39 -3.01 2.18
N ILE A 228 13.51 -3.50 2.72
CA ILE A 228 14.30 -4.59 2.14
C ILE A 228 14.40 -5.77 3.12
N CYS A 229 14.85 -6.92 2.64
CA CYS A 229 15.19 -8.05 3.51
C CYS A 229 16.31 -8.88 2.90
N TRP A 230 17.28 -9.31 3.71
CA TRP A 230 18.38 -10.16 3.26
C TRP A 230 18.00 -11.64 3.30
N LEU A 231 18.06 -12.31 2.15
CA LEU A 231 17.92 -13.76 2.07
C LEU A 231 19.21 -14.45 2.51
N ASP A 232 20.35 -13.97 2.01
CA ASP A 232 21.69 -14.46 2.31
C ASP A 232 22.68 -13.27 2.32
N GLN A 233 23.99 -13.52 2.21
CA GLN A 233 25.01 -12.45 2.25
C GLN A 233 24.97 -11.53 1.03
N ASN A 234 24.45 -11.99 -0.11
CA ASN A 234 24.50 -11.31 -1.39
C ASN A 234 23.10 -10.98 -1.96
N SER A 235 22.04 -11.66 -1.50
CA SER A 235 20.69 -11.53 -2.07
C SER A 235 19.77 -10.69 -1.19
N ILE A 236 19.20 -9.63 -1.76
CA ILE A 236 18.22 -8.76 -1.11
C ILE A 236 16.88 -8.87 -1.84
N ILE A 237 15.77 -8.88 -1.09
CA ILE A 237 14.42 -8.76 -1.64
C ILE A 237 13.72 -7.47 -1.17
N THR A 238 12.78 -7.00 -1.99
CA THR A 238 11.87 -5.89 -1.67
C THR A 238 10.46 -6.17 -2.22
N GLY A 239 9.45 -5.49 -1.67
CA GLY A 239 8.07 -5.56 -2.14
C GLY A 239 7.66 -4.31 -2.92
N VAL A 240 6.90 -4.49 -3.99
CA VAL A 240 6.31 -3.41 -4.80
C VAL A 240 4.89 -3.82 -5.18
N GLY A 241 3.88 -3.17 -4.59
CA GLY A 241 2.49 -3.57 -4.82
C GLY A 241 2.29 -5.05 -4.45
N LYS A 242 1.95 -5.89 -5.42
CA LYS A 242 1.78 -7.35 -5.25
C LYS A 242 3.01 -8.17 -5.64
N THR A 243 4.12 -7.53 -5.98
CA THR A 243 5.29 -8.20 -6.54
C THR A 243 6.45 -8.17 -5.58
N LEU A 244 7.12 -9.30 -5.42
CA LEU A 244 8.46 -9.36 -4.82
C LEU A 244 9.50 -9.23 -5.91
N LEU A 245 10.54 -8.45 -5.63
CA LEU A 245 11.72 -8.31 -6.47
C LEU A 245 12.95 -8.79 -5.70
N VAL A 246 13.96 -9.27 -6.41
CA VAL A 246 15.26 -9.68 -5.87
C VAL A 246 16.39 -8.92 -6.54
N MET A 247 17.48 -8.70 -5.81
CA MET A 247 18.75 -8.19 -6.32
C MET A 247 19.89 -9.05 -5.78
N ASP A 248 20.80 -9.44 -6.66
CA ASP A 248 22.11 -9.99 -6.29
C ASP A 248 23.14 -8.84 -6.22
N THR A 249 23.56 -8.52 -5.01
CA THR A 249 24.51 -7.46 -4.72
C THR A 249 25.94 -7.77 -5.15
N ALA A 250 26.27 -9.05 -5.42
CA ALA A 250 27.62 -9.43 -5.84
C ALA A 250 27.85 -9.21 -7.34
N SER A 251 26.83 -9.47 -8.16
CA SER A 251 26.88 -9.25 -9.61
C SER A 251 26.59 -7.80 -10.01
N GLY A 252 25.98 -7.01 -9.10
CA GLY A 252 25.59 -5.62 -9.37
C GLY A 252 24.48 -5.50 -10.40
N LEU A 253 23.69 -6.57 -10.58
CA LEU A 253 22.53 -6.61 -11.47
C LEU A 253 21.39 -5.73 -10.95
N GLU A 254 20.54 -5.31 -11.88
CA GLU A 254 19.29 -4.59 -11.60
C GLU A 254 18.29 -5.48 -10.85
N TRP A 255 17.29 -4.85 -10.23
CA TRP A 255 16.20 -5.57 -9.56
C TRP A 255 15.37 -6.40 -10.54
N GLU A 256 15.14 -7.66 -10.22
CA GLU A 256 14.35 -8.59 -11.03
C GLU A 256 13.06 -9.01 -10.31
N SER A 257 11.94 -9.04 -11.04
CA SER A 257 10.67 -9.56 -10.50
C SER A 257 10.73 -11.07 -10.37
N ILE A 258 10.37 -11.59 -9.19
CA ILE A 258 10.44 -13.03 -8.90
C ILE A 258 9.06 -13.67 -8.72
N LEU A 259 8.10 -12.93 -8.16
CA LEU A 259 6.79 -13.46 -7.83
C LEU A 259 5.78 -12.32 -7.75
N THR A 260 4.67 -12.46 -8.47
CA THR A 260 3.50 -11.56 -8.37
C THR A 260 2.32 -12.34 -7.81
N PHE A 261 1.81 -11.92 -6.66
CA PHE A 261 0.66 -12.54 -6.03
C PHE A 261 -0.62 -12.19 -6.77
N GLN A 262 -1.44 -13.21 -7.04
CA GLN A 262 -2.76 -13.06 -7.69
C GLN A 262 -3.88 -12.88 -6.67
N GLN A 263 -3.62 -13.25 -5.41
CA GLN A 263 -4.56 -13.11 -4.30
C GLN A 263 -4.97 -11.65 -4.13
N GLU A 264 -6.26 -11.41 -3.93
CA GLU A 264 -6.80 -10.06 -3.72
C GLU A 264 -6.38 -9.50 -2.36
N GLU A 265 -6.11 -10.36 -1.40
CA GLU A 265 -5.79 -10.03 -0.01
C GLU A 265 -4.33 -9.63 0.20
N ILE A 266 -3.46 -9.89 -0.79
CA ILE A 266 -2.05 -9.48 -0.76
C ILE A 266 -1.92 -8.21 -1.60
N ASN A 267 -1.76 -7.06 -0.95
CA ASN A 267 -1.51 -5.77 -1.58
C ASN A 267 -0.37 -5.03 -0.87
N ASN A 268 0.34 -4.19 -1.61
CA ASN A 268 1.39 -3.30 -1.10
C ASN A 268 2.34 -3.96 -0.07
N ILE A 269 3.05 -5.00 -0.51
CA ILE A 269 3.92 -5.82 0.35
C ILE A 269 5.00 -4.95 1.03
N SER A 270 5.11 -5.07 2.35
CA SER A 270 6.06 -4.32 3.19
C SER A 270 6.56 -5.16 4.38
N ARG A 271 7.51 -4.62 5.17
CA ARG A 271 8.14 -5.28 6.36
C ARG A 271 8.43 -6.77 6.18
N ILE A 272 9.31 -7.09 5.24
CA ILE A 272 9.66 -8.48 4.95
C ILE A 272 10.68 -8.98 5.98
N SER A 273 10.48 -10.20 6.47
CA SER A 273 11.34 -10.87 7.46
C SER A 273 11.52 -12.34 7.10
N VAL A 274 12.68 -12.89 7.42
CA VAL A 274 13.02 -14.29 7.14
C VAL A 274 13.61 -14.92 8.40
N ASN A 275 13.23 -16.16 8.70
CA ASN A 275 13.75 -16.87 9.88
C ASN A 275 15.24 -17.19 9.75
N GLN A 276 15.86 -17.65 10.84
CA GLN A 276 17.30 -17.88 10.88
C GLN A 276 17.73 -18.99 9.91
N SER A 277 16.97 -20.09 9.82
CA SER A 277 17.24 -21.21 8.93
C SER A 277 16.86 -20.97 7.46
N LYS A 278 16.28 -19.80 7.13
CA LYS A 278 15.88 -19.43 5.76
C LYS A 278 14.84 -20.38 5.14
N THR A 279 13.95 -20.92 5.98
CA THR A 279 12.87 -21.83 5.60
C THR A 279 11.48 -21.20 5.71
N ARG A 280 11.40 -19.98 6.26
CA ARG A 280 10.15 -19.22 6.41
C ARG A 280 10.37 -17.76 6.07
N LEU A 281 9.36 -17.16 5.45
CA LEU A 281 9.30 -15.73 5.17
C LEU A 281 7.97 -15.18 5.66
N ALA A 282 8.01 -14.03 6.33
CA ALA A 282 6.83 -13.27 6.69
C ALA A 282 6.88 -11.87 6.06
N PHE A 283 5.74 -11.34 5.67
CA PHE A 283 5.62 -9.93 5.26
C PHE A 283 4.27 -9.36 5.71
N VAL A 284 4.17 -8.04 5.63
CA VAL A 284 2.91 -7.30 5.84
C VAL A 284 2.29 -6.99 4.49
N ALA A 285 0.98 -7.14 4.38
CA ALA A 285 0.19 -6.66 3.26
C ALA A 285 -0.89 -5.69 3.75
N ASP A 286 -1.15 -4.66 2.93
CA ASP A 286 -2.28 -3.77 3.14
C ASP A 286 -3.59 -4.50 2.82
N GLU A 287 -4.64 -4.13 3.55
CA GLU A 287 -5.99 -4.55 3.22
C GLU A 287 -6.38 -4.18 1.78
N SER A 288 -7.10 -5.09 1.12
CA SER A 288 -7.57 -4.89 -0.25
C SER A 288 -8.43 -3.64 -0.39
N PRO A 289 -8.18 -2.77 -1.40
CA PRO A 289 -9.07 -1.66 -1.72
C PRO A 289 -10.52 -2.09 -1.88
N ALA A 290 -10.77 -3.28 -2.45
CA ALA A 290 -12.10 -3.83 -2.62
C ALA A 290 -12.81 -4.08 -1.29
N MET A 291 -12.09 -4.54 -0.27
CA MET A 291 -12.65 -4.78 1.07
C MET A 291 -13.00 -3.47 1.77
N VAL A 292 -12.17 -2.44 1.63
CA VAL A 292 -12.45 -1.09 2.16
C VAL A 292 -13.73 -0.52 1.55
N VAL A 293 -13.88 -0.60 0.22
CA VAL A 293 -15.09 -0.14 -0.49
C VAL A 293 -16.31 -0.99 -0.14
N GLN A 294 -16.13 -2.32 -0.01
CA GLN A 294 -17.21 -3.21 0.39
C GLN A 294 -17.78 -2.86 1.78
N ARG A 295 -16.93 -2.60 2.77
CA ARG A 295 -17.37 -2.16 4.11
C ARG A 295 -18.17 -0.87 4.05
N GLN A 296 -17.74 0.08 3.23
CA GLN A 296 -18.49 1.32 2.99
C GLN A 296 -19.90 1.06 2.44
N VAL A 297 -20.04 0.17 1.46
CA VAL A 297 -21.35 -0.19 0.88
C VAL A 297 -22.24 -0.85 1.93
N GLU A 298 -21.68 -1.77 2.71
CA GLU A 298 -22.41 -2.46 3.78
C GLU A 298 -22.86 -1.52 4.89
N ALA A 299 -22.00 -0.58 5.30
CA ALA A 299 -22.34 0.42 6.30
C ALA A 299 -23.45 1.36 5.79
N PHE A 300 -23.36 1.80 4.52
CA PHE A 300 -24.43 2.58 3.89
C PHE A 300 -25.77 1.83 3.93
N ASN A 301 -25.78 0.56 3.52
CA ASN A 301 -26.99 -0.27 3.48
C ASN A 301 -27.57 -0.59 4.86
N LYS A 302 -26.76 -0.52 5.92
CA LYS A 302 -27.19 -0.66 7.31
C LYS A 302 -27.63 0.67 7.96
N GLU A 303 -27.57 1.78 7.21
CA GLU A 303 -27.75 3.15 7.73
C GLU A 303 -26.77 3.46 8.89
N ASP A 304 -25.61 2.81 8.88
CA ASP A 304 -24.53 3.00 9.85
C ASP A 304 -23.63 4.16 9.40
N LEU A 305 -23.99 5.38 9.81
CA LEU A 305 -23.24 6.58 9.46
C LEU A 305 -21.80 6.55 10.00
N GLU A 306 -21.58 6.01 11.20
CA GLU A 306 -20.25 5.96 11.80
C GLU A 306 -19.35 4.97 11.05
N GLY A 307 -19.85 3.75 10.80
CA GLY A 307 -19.19 2.75 9.98
C GLY A 307 -18.88 3.28 8.58
N PHE A 308 -19.84 3.97 7.94
CA PHE A 308 -19.65 4.55 6.61
C PHE A 308 -18.54 5.59 6.60
N ILE A 309 -18.59 6.56 7.51
CA ILE A 309 -17.63 7.68 7.56
C ILE A 309 -16.23 7.21 7.97
N SER A 310 -16.12 6.14 8.77
CA SER A 310 -14.83 5.57 9.18
C SER A 310 -14.00 5.03 8.00
N CYS A 311 -14.64 4.66 6.89
CA CYS A 311 -13.96 4.17 5.69
C CYS A 311 -13.24 5.27 4.89
N TYR A 312 -13.48 6.55 5.19
CA TYR A 312 -12.96 7.67 4.41
C TYR A 312 -11.82 8.40 5.11
N SER A 313 -10.92 9.00 4.33
CA SER A 313 -9.89 9.89 4.85
C SER A 313 -10.46 11.26 5.26
N ASP A 314 -9.78 11.99 6.14
CA ASP A 314 -10.23 13.31 6.61
C ASP A 314 -10.35 14.33 5.46
N ASN A 315 -9.52 14.19 4.43
CA ASN A 315 -9.49 15.05 3.25
C ASN A 315 -10.11 14.38 2.02
N VAL A 316 -11.08 13.48 2.20
CA VAL A 316 -11.75 12.80 1.09
C VAL A 316 -12.26 13.80 0.06
N LEU A 317 -11.90 13.57 -1.21
CA LEU A 317 -12.34 14.37 -2.34
C LEU A 317 -13.49 13.66 -3.07
N VAL A 318 -14.66 14.31 -3.12
CA VAL A 318 -15.83 13.77 -3.84
C VAL A 318 -16.08 14.57 -5.10
N GLN A 319 -16.18 13.88 -6.23
CA GLN A 319 -16.21 14.49 -7.55
C GLN A 319 -17.29 13.87 -8.44
N ARG A 320 -17.68 14.62 -9.46
CA ARG A 320 -18.30 14.10 -10.67
C ARG A 320 -17.23 13.96 -11.74
N PHE A 321 -17.23 12.83 -12.44
CA PHE A 321 -16.27 12.56 -13.50
C PHE A 321 -16.32 13.65 -14.59
N PRO A 322 -15.16 14.09 -15.13
CA PRO A 322 -13.83 13.57 -14.86
C PRO A 322 -13.13 14.16 -13.61
N LYS A 323 -13.49 15.38 -13.19
CA LYS A 323 -12.81 16.09 -12.09
C LYS A 323 -13.62 17.19 -11.40
N GLU A 324 -14.92 17.29 -11.65
CA GLU A 324 -15.74 18.35 -11.08
C GLU A 324 -15.93 18.09 -9.58
N THR A 325 -15.29 18.90 -8.73
CA THR A 325 -15.41 18.75 -7.27
C THR A 325 -16.83 19.05 -6.82
N MET A 326 -17.47 18.05 -6.19
CA MET A 326 -18.74 18.22 -5.49
C MET A 326 -18.50 18.77 -4.08
N TYR A 327 -17.61 18.14 -3.32
CA TYR A 327 -17.14 18.65 -2.02
C TYR A 327 -15.79 18.01 -1.61
N LEU A 328 -15.18 18.60 -0.59
CA LEU A 328 -13.92 18.16 0.01
C LEU A 328 -14.08 18.05 1.53
N GLY A 329 -13.55 16.97 2.09
CA GLY A 329 -13.39 16.76 3.52
C GLY A 329 -14.49 15.89 4.14
N LYS A 330 -14.07 15.09 5.12
CA LYS A 330 -14.93 14.14 5.85
C LYS A 330 -16.09 14.82 6.56
N THR A 331 -15.88 16.01 7.14
CA THR A 331 -16.96 16.78 7.78
C THR A 331 -18.14 17.06 6.84
N LYS A 332 -17.86 17.51 5.60
CA LYS A 332 -18.93 17.76 4.61
C LYS A 332 -19.62 16.47 4.18
N MET A 333 -18.87 15.37 4.09
CA MET A 333 -19.45 14.05 3.83
C MET A 333 -20.42 13.65 4.94
N THR A 334 -19.99 13.74 6.21
CA THR A 334 -20.82 13.43 7.37
C THR A 334 -22.13 14.22 7.36
N GLU A 335 -22.07 15.55 7.22
CA GLU A 335 -23.26 16.41 7.15
C GLU A 335 -24.20 16.04 5.98
N SER A 336 -23.64 15.62 4.84
CA SER A 336 -24.41 15.24 3.65
C SER A 336 -25.15 13.92 3.85
N TYR A 337 -24.47 12.88 4.35
CA TYR A 337 -25.06 11.56 4.55
C TYR A 337 -25.97 11.50 5.78
N GLU A 338 -25.67 12.24 6.85
CA GLU A 338 -26.58 12.43 7.99
C GLU A 338 -27.92 13.02 7.51
N ARG A 339 -27.85 14.08 6.69
CA ARG A 339 -29.06 14.67 6.10
C ARG A 339 -29.76 13.71 5.14
N PHE A 340 -29.03 12.94 4.35
CA PHE A 340 -29.60 11.94 3.45
C PHE A 340 -30.40 10.88 4.22
N PHE A 341 -29.81 10.26 5.24
CA PHE A 341 -30.49 9.25 6.06
C PHE A 341 -31.67 9.83 6.85
N ALA A 342 -31.56 11.06 7.36
CA ALA A 342 -32.67 11.71 8.06
C ALA A 342 -33.87 12.04 7.15
N ASN A 343 -33.67 12.13 5.83
CA ASN A 343 -34.71 12.53 4.87
C ASN A 343 -35.10 11.41 3.89
N THR A 344 -34.61 10.17 4.10
CA THR A 344 -34.87 9.02 3.23
C THR A 344 -35.51 7.92 4.05
N ASN A 345 -36.63 7.36 3.62
CA ASN A 345 -37.30 6.28 4.37
C ASN A 345 -36.65 4.92 4.12
N LYS A 346 -36.19 4.68 2.90
CA LYS A 346 -35.48 3.45 2.53
C LYS A 346 -34.43 3.74 1.47
N SER A 347 -33.19 3.36 1.75
CA SER A 347 -32.09 3.40 0.78
C SER A 347 -31.36 2.07 0.69
N SER A 348 -30.86 1.72 -0.49
CA SER A 348 -29.91 0.63 -0.66
C SER A 348 -29.06 0.81 -1.92
N VAL A 349 -27.85 0.29 -1.90
CA VAL A 349 -26.91 0.17 -3.02
C VAL A 349 -26.62 -1.31 -3.26
N GLU A 350 -26.71 -1.72 -4.51
CA GLU A 350 -26.28 -3.02 -4.99
C GLU A 350 -25.12 -2.82 -5.97
N VAL A 351 -23.97 -3.44 -5.67
CA VAL A 351 -22.81 -3.48 -6.58
C VAL A 351 -23.04 -4.59 -7.60
N VAL A 352 -23.28 -4.20 -8.86
CA VAL A 352 -23.56 -5.10 -9.98
C VAL A 352 -22.26 -5.69 -10.54
N LYS A 353 -21.24 -4.85 -10.71
CA LYS A 353 -19.90 -5.25 -11.15
C LYS A 353 -18.85 -4.44 -10.40
N ARG A 354 -17.71 -5.08 -10.14
CA ARG A 354 -16.54 -4.45 -9.52
C ARG A 354 -15.29 -4.69 -10.37
N ILE A 355 -14.55 -3.63 -10.66
CA ILE A 355 -13.21 -3.67 -11.26
C ILE A 355 -12.22 -3.15 -10.21
N VAL A 356 -11.07 -3.82 -10.06
CA VAL A 356 -10.01 -3.44 -9.11
C VAL A 356 -8.70 -3.30 -9.88
N ILE A 357 -8.10 -2.11 -9.83
CA ILE A 357 -6.81 -1.84 -10.48
C ILE A 357 -5.93 -1.02 -9.54
N GLY A 358 -4.77 -1.57 -9.18
CA GLY A 358 -3.86 -0.96 -8.21
C GLY A 358 -4.58 -0.61 -6.90
N ASN A 359 -4.65 0.68 -6.59
CA ASN A 359 -5.31 1.20 -5.39
C ASN A 359 -6.74 1.72 -5.64
N LYS A 360 -7.32 1.40 -6.80
CA LYS A 360 -8.61 1.92 -7.26
C LYS A 360 -9.64 0.81 -7.41
N VAL A 361 -10.90 1.18 -7.13
CA VAL A 361 -12.06 0.30 -7.26
C VAL A 361 -13.10 1.03 -8.08
N ILE A 362 -13.72 0.34 -9.04
CA ILE A 362 -14.82 0.88 -9.85
C ILE A 362 -16.01 -0.03 -9.68
N ASP A 363 -17.06 0.50 -9.07
CA ASP A 363 -18.32 -0.21 -8.85
C ASP A 363 -19.39 0.31 -9.79
N GLU A 364 -19.97 -0.60 -10.57
CA GLU A 364 -21.26 -0.38 -11.22
C GLU A 364 -22.36 -0.60 -10.18
N GLU A 365 -23.13 0.44 -9.88
CA GLU A 365 -24.08 0.44 -8.78
C GLU A 365 -25.51 0.65 -9.28
N THR A 366 -26.43 -0.15 -8.76
CA THR A 366 -27.86 0.20 -8.79
C THR A 366 -28.30 0.64 -7.41
N THR A 367 -29.03 1.75 -7.36
CA THR A 367 -29.48 2.34 -6.10
C THR A 367 -31.00 2.29 -6.03
N LEU A 368 -31.53 2.15 -4.82
CA LEU A 368 -32.96 2.24 -4.56
C LEU A 368 -33.16 3.26 -3.44
N VAL A 369 -33.80 4.39 -3.74
CA VAL A 369 -34.06 5.46 -2.76
C VAL A 369 -35.54 5.80 -2.81
N ASP A 370 -36.27 5.51 -1.74
CA ASP A 370 -37.72 5.72 -1.63
C ASP A 370 -38.51 5.19 -2.85
N GLY A 371 -38.13 4.00 -3.32
CA GLY A 371 -38.74 3.32 -4.46
C GLY A 371 -38.24 3.78 -5.84
N ARG A 372 -37.40 4.81 -5.92
CA ARG A 372 -36.76 5.27 -7.16
C ARG A 372 -35.47 4.49 -7.40
N LYS A 373 -35.35 3.91 -8.59
CA LYS A 373 -34.12 3.23 -9.03
C LYS A 373 -33.14 4.23 -9.63
N GLY A 374 -31.88 4.16 -9.22
CA GLY A 374 -30.75 4.82 -9.86
C GLY A 374 -29.78 3.80 -10.45
N HIS A 375 -28.94 4.27 -11.38
CA HIS A 375 -27.82 3.54 -11.96
C HIS A 375 -26.67 4.52 -12.09
N GLN A 376 -25.51 4.16 -11.56
CA GLN A 376 -24.32 4.99 -11.55
C GLN A 376 -23.07 4.11 -11.53
N VAL A 377 -21.92 4.71 -11.80
CA VAL A 377 -20.62 4.10 -11.49
C VAL A 377 -19.89 4.97 -10.48
N ALA A 378 -19.28 4.35 -9.48
CA ALA A 378 -18.43 5.01 -8.50
C ALA A 378 -16.98 4.53 -8.64
N LEU A 379 -16.07 5.45 -8.90
CA LEU A 379 -14.63 5.22 -8.91
C LEU A 379 -14.02 5.71 -7.59
N TYR A 380 -13.42 4.79 -6.84
CA TYR A 380 -12.79 5.02 -5.55
C TYR A 380 -11.26 4.97 -5.68
N GLU A 381 -10.56 5.78 -4.89
CA GLU A 381 -9.12 5.65 -4.66
C GLU A 381 -8.84 5.42 -3.18
N VAL A 382 -8.22 4.28 -2.86
CA VAL A 382 -7.87 3.88 -1.49
C VAL A 382 -6.38 4.13 -1.24
N LYS A 383 -6.04 4.73 -0.10
CA LYS A 383 -4.66 4.89 0.36
C LYS A 383 -4.62 4.68 1.87
N ASN A 384 -3.66 3.90 2.35
CA ASN A 384 -3.49 3.61 3.77
C ASN A 384 -4.80 3.11 4.42
N GLY A 385 -5.49 2.18 3.76
CA GLY A 385 -6.75 1.60 4.25
C GLY A 385 -7.98 2.53 4.23
N LEU A 386 -7.86 3.76 3.71
CA LEU A 386 -8.94 4.75 3.68
C LEU A 386 -9.26 5.20 2.26
N ILE A 387 -10.54 5.45 1.98
CA ILE A 387 -11.00 6.05 0.73
C ILE A 387 -10.62 7.53 0.73
N THR A 388 -9.74 7.90 -0.20
CA THR A 388 -9.23 9.27 -0.39
C THR A 388 -9.97 10.05 -1.46
N SER A 389 -10.57 9.37 -2.44
CA SER A 389 -11.46 9.99 -3.40
C SER A 389 -12.61 9.07 -3.79
N MET A 390 -13.72 9.69 -4.18
CA MET A 390 -14.91 9.03 -4.72
C MET A 390 -15.44 9.88 -5.89
N THR A 391 -15.40 9.34 -7.10
CA THR A 391 -15.80 10.01 -8.33
C THR A 391 -16.99 9.32 -8.96
N PHE A 392 -18.12 10.02 -9.06
CA PHE A 392 -19.33 9.49 -9.68
C PHE A 392 -19.35 9.70 -11.19
N ILE A 393 -19.80 8.69 -11.91
CA ILE A 393 -20.13 8.71 -13.34
C ILE A 393 -21.62 8.40 -13.47
N PHE A 394 -22.37 9.33 -14.03
CA PHE A 394 -23.82 9.21 -14.22
C PHE A 394 -24.18 8.96 -15.69
N PRO A 395 -25.33 8.32 -15.99
CA PRO A 395 -25.79 8.07 -17.35
C PRO A 395 -26.45 9.32 -17.95
N ASP A 396 -25.70 10.42 -18.07
CA ASP A 396 -26.21 11.74 -18.47
C ASP A 396 -26.65 11.83 -19.95
N GLN A 397 -26.31 10.83 -20.75
CA GLN A 397 -26.54 10.76 -22.20
C GLN A 397 -27.07 9.38 -22.61
N PRO A 398 -27.81 9.26 -23.72
CA PRO A 398 -28.35 7.99 -24.19
C PRO A 398 -27.25 6.95 -24.46
N THR A 399 -27.59 5.68 -24.30
CA THR A 399 -26.69 4.53 -24.51
C THR A 399 -26.67 3.99 -25.94
N ALA A 400 -27.51 4.51 -26.84
CA ALA A 400 -27.71 3.93 -28.17
C ALA A 400 -26.38 3.85 -28.94
N ASP A 401 -26.00 2.62 -29.29
CA ASP A 401 -24.80 2.24 -30.04
C ASP A 401 -23.45 2.44 -29.34
N THR A 402 -23.40 2.93 -28.09
CA THR A 402 -22.14 3.18 -27.35
C THR A 402 -21.30 1.90 -27.21
N GLU A 403 -21.92 0.81 -26.73
CA GLU A 403 -21.22 -0.47 -26.53
C GLU A 403 -20.74 -1.06 -27.86
N THR A 404 -21.57 -0.97 -28.91
CA THR A 404 -21.24 -1.46 -30.25
C THR A 404 -20.01 -0.76 -30.82
N ILE A 405 -19.93 0.57 -30.70
CA ILE A 405 -18.79 1.35 -31.22
C ILE A 405 -17.48 0.97 -30.51
N VAL A 406 -17.52 0.75 -29.20
CA VAL A 406 -16.34 0.32 -28.43
C VAL A 406 -16.00 -1.14 -28.74
N GLN A 407 -16.98 -1.99 -29.04
CA GLN A 407 -16.72 -3.34 -29.52
C GLN A 407 -16.05 -3.35 -30.91
N GLU A 408 -16.52 -2.53 -31.86
CA GLU A 408 -15.89 -2.37 -33.18
C GLU A 408 -14.44 -1.89 -33.05
N GLN A 409 -14.17 -1.00 -32.08
CA GLN A 409 -12.82 -0.53 -31.79
C GLN A 409 -11.93 -1.66 -31.29
N LEU A 410 -12.40 -2.49 -30.37
CA LEU A 410 -11.67 -3.66 -29.86
C LEU A 410 -11.40 -4.69 -30.95
N ASP A 411 -12.41 -5.00 -31.77
CA ASP A 411 -12.30 -5.97 -32.85
C ASP A 411 -11.24 -5.52 -33.87
N ALA A 412 -11.24 -4.23 -34.23
CA ALA A 412 -10.23 -3.65 -35.11
C ALA A 412 -8.83 -3.62 -34.47
N TYR A 413 -8.74 -3.36 -33.15
CA TYR A 413 -7.48 -3.42 -32.41
C TYR A 413 -6.87 -4.82 -32.45
N ASN A 414 -7.66 -5.86 -32.16
CA ASN A 414 -7.23 -7.25 -32.17
C ASN A 414 -6.93 -7.76 -33.59
N ALA A 415 -7.64 -7.25 -34.60
CA ALA A 415 -7.32 -7.49 -36.00
C ALA A 415 -6.07 -6.73 -36.48
N ARG A 416 -5.55 -5.80 -35.66
CA ARG A 416 -4.50 -4.82 -36.02
C ARG A 416 -4.85 -4.02 -37.28
N ASP A 417 -6.14 -3.79 -37.52
CA ASP A 417 -6.65 -3.00 -38.63
C ASP A 417 -6.68 -1.52 -38.23
N ALA A 418 -5.62 -0.80 -38.59
CA ALA A 418 -5.49 0.61 -38.21
C ALA A 418 -6.54 1.53 -38.85
N ASP A 419 -7.07 1.19 -40.02
CA ASP A 419 -8.09 2.00 -40.69
C ASP A 419 -9.44 1.82 -40.00
N ALA A 420 -9.87 0.57 -39.81
CA ALA A 420 -11.09 0.25 -39.07
C ALA A 420 -11.04 0.77 -37.62
N PHE A 421 -9.87 0.64 -36.96
CA PHE A 421 -9.66 1.15 -35.61
C PHE A 421 -9.83 2.66 -35.56
N MET A 422 -9.17 3.40 -36.46
CA MET A 422 -9.29 4.85 -36.54
C MET A 422 -10.70 5.32 -36.90
N ASP A 423 -11.44 4.54 -37.69
CA ASP A 423 -12.82 4.87 -38.06
C ASP A 423 -13.76 4.92 -36.85
N THR A 424 -13.46 4.26 -35.74
CA THR A 424 -14.26 4.36 -34.51
C THR A 424 -14.06 5.67 -33.74
N TYR A 425 -13.01 6.44 -34.03
CA TYR A 425 -12.65 7.67 -33.30
C TYR A 425 -13.07 8.95 -34.03
N SER A 426 -13.36 10.00 -33.25
CA SER A 426 -13.62 11.34 -33.77
C SER A 426 -12.32 12.02 -34.23
N ASP A 427 -12.43 13.00 -35.14
CA ASP A 427 -11.25 13.72 -35.66
C ASP A 427 -10.46 14.45 -34.55
N ASN A 428 -11.16 14.88 -33.51
CA ASN A 428 -10.64 15.62 -32.36
C ASN A 428 -10.53 14.78 -31.08
N VAL A 429 -10.40 13.45 -31.21
CA VAL A 429 -10.27 12.52 -30.06
C VAL A 429 -9.21 12.99 -29.07
N LYS A 430 -9.48 12.83 -27.77
CA LYS A 430 -8.54 13.15 -26.69
C LYS A 430 -8.27 11.94 -25.81
N LEU A 431 -6.99 11.69 -25.54
CA LEU A 431 -6.56 10.65 -24.62
C LEU A 431 -6.11 11.29 -23.31
N TYR A 432 -6.62 10.80 -22.19
CA TYR A 432 -6.33 11.30 -20.85
C TYR A 432 -5.77 10.20 -19.95
N MET A 433 -4.90 10.57 -19.02
CA MET A 433 -4.68 9.83 -17.80
C MET A 433 -5.56 10.44 -16.71
N HIS A 434 -6.34 9.61 -16.03
CA HIS A 434 -7.22 10.09 -14.94
C HIS A 434 -6.41 10.85 -13.87
N PRO A 435 -6.93 11.96 -13.33
CA PRO A 435 -8.28 12.50 -13.59
C PRO A 435 -8.45 13.28 -14.90
N ASP A 436 -7.42 13.98 -15.38
CA ASP A 436 -7.59 14.91 -16.52
C ASP A 436 -6.29 15.25 -17.27
N LYS A 437 -5.20 14.50 -17.03
CA LYS A 437 -3.92 14.78 -17.67
C LYS A 437 -3.98 14.39 -19.14
N LEU A 438 -4.05 15.38 -20.03
CA LEU A 438 -4.04 15.15 -21.48
C LEU A 438 -2.73 14.47 -21.91
N LEU A 439 -2.86 13.33 -22.58
CA LEU A 439 -1.75 12.55 -23.14
C LEU A 439 -1.56 12.84 -24.63
N SER A 440 -2.65 12.90 -25.39
CA SER A 440 -2.65 13.13 -26.83
C SER A 440 -3.98 13.71 -27.30
N GLU A 441 -3.95 14.43 -28.43
CA GLU A 441 -5.14 15.01 -29.07
C GLU A 441 -5.04 14.86 -30.61
N GLY A 442 -6.17 14.52 -31.21
CA GLY A 442 -6.38 14.47 -32.65
C GLY A 442 -6.13 13.10 -33.27
N LYS A 443 -7.04 12.70 -34.17
CA LYS A 443 -7.02 11.42 -34.89
C LYS A 443 -5.75 11.19 -35.69
N LYS A 444 -5.18 12.24 -36.28
CA LYS A 444 -3.92 12.15 -37.06
C LYS A 444 -2.74 11.69 -36.21
N THR A 445 -2.59 12.27 -35.01
CA THR A 445 -1.53 11.92 -34.06
C THR A 445 -1.70 10.49 -33.59
N MET A 446 -2.93 10.12 -33.21
CA MET A 446 -3.28 8.78 -32.76
C MET A 446 -3.04 7.73 -33.86
N SER A 447 -3.44 8.01 -35.10
CA SER A 447 -3.26 7.09 -36.23
C SER A 447 -1.79 6.77 -36.48
N ALA A 448 -0.90 7.77 -36.45
CA ALA A 448 0.53 7.54 -36.62
C ALA A 448 1.12 6.63 -35.52
N GLN A 449 0.69 6.83 -34.27
CA GLN A 449 1.15 6.03 -33.12
C GLN A 449 0.66 4.58 -33.21
N TYR A 450 -0.63 4.37 -33.46
CA TYR A 450 -1.22 3.03 -33.49
C TYR A 450 -0.80 2.22 -34.72
N ARG A 451 -0.61 2.85 -35.89
CA ARG A 451 -0.04 2.15 -37.06
C ARG A 451 1.33 1.59 -36.76
N ALA A 452 2.22 2.41 -36.20
CA ALA A 452 3.55 1.97 -35.81
C ALA A 452 3.48 0.89 -34.71
N PHE A 453 2.55 0.99 -33.76
CA PHE A 453 2.39 -0.01 -32.70
C PHE A 453 1.92 -1.36 -33.26
N PHE A 454 0.92 -1.38 -34.15
CA PHE A 454 0.39 -2.58 -34.79
C PHE A 454 1.41 -3.28 -35.69
N GLU A 455 2.23 -2.52 -36.42
CA GLU A 455 3.31 -3.04 -37.25
C GLU A 455 4.41 -3.72 -36.42
N ASN A 456 4.72 -3.17 -35.24
CA ASN A 456 5.85 -3.63 -34.42
C ASN A 456 5.47 -4.65 -33.34
N THR A 457 4.17 -4.92 -33.12
CA THR A 457 3.70 -5.79 -32.02
C THR A 457 2.92 -6.98 -32.61
N PRO A 458 3.62 -8.04 -33.08
CA PRO A 458 2.98 -9.12 -33.81
C PRO A 458 2.05 -9.99 -32.97
N ASP A 459 2.26 -10.02 -31.66
CA ASP A 459 1.52 -10.78 -30.65
C ASP A 459 0.43 -9.94 -29.96
N LEU A 460 0.13 -8.75 -30.49
CA LEU A 460 -0.85 -7.84 -29.91
C LEU A 460 -2.23 -8.50 -29.81
N HIS A 461 -2.77 -8.57 -28.60
CA HIS A 461 -4.13 -9.05 -28.36
C HIS A 461 -4.68 -8.44 -27.06
N CYS A 462 -5.91 -7.98 -27.08
CA CYS A 462 -6.63 -7.44 -25.93
C CYS A 462 -7.86 -8.30 -25.61
N ASP A 463 -7.92 -8.79 -24.36
CA ASP A 463 -9.10 -9.43 -23.80
C ASP A 463 -9.79 -8.51 -22.80
N ILE A 464 -11.12 -8.34 -22.94
CA ILE A 464 -11.92 -7.62 -21.95
C ILE A 464 -12.32 -8.59 -20.84
N LYS A 465 -11.84 -8.33 -19.62
CA LYS A 465 -12.19 -9.12 -18.42
C LYS A 465 -13.55 -8.71 -17.87
N LYS A 466 -13.85 -7.41 -17.84
CA LYS A 466 -15.14 -6.86 -17.43
C LYS A 466 -15.46 -5.62 -18.25
N ARG A 467 -16.74 -5.45 -18.56
CA ARG A 467 -17.29 -4.27 -19.24
C ARG A 467 -18.45 -3.67 -18.44
N ILE A 468 -18.42 -2.36 -18.24
CA ILE A 468 -19.50 -1.58 -17.65
C ILE A 468 -19.96 -0.55 -18.69
N VAL A 469 -21.27 -0.45 -18.90
CA VAL A 469 -21.87 0.52 -19.85
C VAL A 469 -22.72 1.51 -19.05
N ILE A 470 -22.39 2.80 -19.13
CA ILE A 470 -23.06 3.86 -18.37
C ILE A 470 -23.30 5.10 -19.25
N GLY A 471 -24.52 5.25 -19.74
CA GLY A 471 -24.88 6.31 -20.69
C GLY A 471 -24.03 6.26 -21.97
N ASN A 472 -23.35 7.34 -22.29
CA ASN A 472 -22.44 7.41 -23.43
C ASN A 472 -21.02 6.92 -23.13
N LYS A 473 -20.81 6.17 -22.04
CA LYS A 473 -19.49 5.69 -21.64
C LYS A 473 -19.43 4.17 -21.52
N VAL A 474 -18.28 3.61 -21.86
CA VAL A 474 -17.93 2.20 -21.65
C VAL A 474 -16.66 2.15 -20.83
N ILE A 475 -16.63 1.33 -19.79
CA ILE A 475 -15.47 1.10 -18.94
C ILE A 475 -15.06 -0.35 -19.11
N ASP A 476 -13.86 -0.56 -19.63
CA ASP A 476 -13.30 -1.88 -19.88
C ASP A 476 -12.12 -2.15 -18.96
N GLU A 477 -12.15 -3.30 -18.30
CA GLU A 477 -10.98 -3.93 -17.67
C GLU A 477 -10.28 -4.77 -18.74
N GLU A 478 -9.17 -4.26 -19.24
CA GLU A 478 -8.43 -4.77 -20.40
C GLU A 478 -7.22 -5.60 -19.94
N SER A 479 -6.98 -6.72 -20.60
CA SER A 479 -5.74 -7.48 -20.49
C SER A 479 -5.07 -7.52 -21.85
N VAL A 480 -3.98 -6.79 -21.98
CA VAL A 480 -3.28 -6.57 -23.25
C VAL A 480 -2.00 -7.39 -23.26
N VAL A 481 -1.87 -8.27 -24.25
CA VAL A 481 -0.63 -8.96 -24.58
C VAL A 481 0.11 -8.14 -25.62
N ALA A 482 1.37 -7.81 -25.37
CA ALA A 482 2.23 -7.10 -26.31
C ALA A 482 3.70 -7.40 -26.03
N ASN A 483 4.49 -7.74 -27.05
CA ASN A 483 5.93 -7.98 -26.94
C ASN A 483 6.31 -9.01 -25.85
N GLY A 484 5.50 -10.05 -25.69
CA GLY A 484 5.69 -11.11 -24.70
C GLY A 484 5.32 -10.74 -23.27
N THR A 485 4.82 -9.53 -23.01
CA THR A 485 4.28 -9.12 -21.71
C THR A 485 2.76 -9.08 -21.74
N THR A 486 2.14 -9.28 -20.57
CA THR A 486 0.71 -9.09 -20.37
C THR A 486 0.51 -8.01 -19.33
N GLU A 487 -0.21 -6.95 -19.70
CA GLU A 487 -0.53 -5.83 -18.82
C GLU A 487 -2.04 -5.75 -18.59
N SER A 488 -2.44 -5.31 -17.40
CA SER A 488 -3.83 -5.00 -17.08
C SER A 488 -4.01 -3.49 -17.09
N ALA A 489 -5.08 -3.02 -17.71
CA ALA A 489 -5.43 -1.61 -17.79
C ALA A 489 -6.94 -1.44 -17.62
N VAL A 490 -7.37 -0.23 -17.23
CA VAL A 490 -8.78 0.14 -17.31
C VAL A 490 -8.93 1.39 -18.15
N ALA A 491 -9.81 1.32 -19.15
CA ALA A 491 -10.09 2.41 -20.08
C ALA A 491 -11.56 2.83 -20.00
N ILE A 492 -11.79 4.15 -19.87
CA ILE A 492 -13.12 4.76 -19.94
C ILE A 492 -13.24 5.44 -21.31
N TYR A 493 -14.04 4.85 -22.19
CA TYR A 493 -14.38 5.37 -23.50
C TYR A 493 -15.60 6.29 -23.40
N GLU A 494 -15.53 7.48 -23.99
CA GLU A 494 -16.69 8.38 -24.13
C GLU A 494 -17.06 8.51 -25.60
N VAL A 495 -18.32 8.18 -25.93
CA VAL A 495 -18.86 8.23 -27.29
C VAL A 495 -19.72 9.48 -27.47
N GLU A 496 -19.46 10.22 -28.54
CA GLU A 496 -20.23 11.40 -28.93
C GLU A 496 -20.44 11.35 -30.45
N ASN A 497 -21.69 11.56 -30.91
CA ASN A 497 -22.04 11.54 -32.33
C ASN A 497 -21.59 10.26 -33.09
N GLY A 498 -21.70 9.10 -32.45
CA GLY A 498 -21.36 7.80 -33.04
C GLY A 498 -19.85 7.54 -33.19
N LYS A 499 -19.00 8.29 -32.48
CA LYS A 499 -17.54 8.11 -32.46
C LYS A 499 -17.00 8.26 -31.05
N ILE A 500 -15.90 7.56 -30.75
CA ILE A 500 -15.16 7.74 -29.50
C ILE A 500 -14.46 9.11 -29.55
N SER A 501 -14.87 10.03 -28.67
CA SER A 501 -14.30 11.37 -28.60
C SER A 501 -13.29 11.54 -27.47
N LYS A 502 -13.38 10.70 -26.42
CA LYS A 502 -12.39 10.67 -25.35
C LYS A 502 -12.10 9.25 -24.89
N VAL A 503 -10.86 9.02 -24.46
CA VAL A 503 -10.46 7.83 -23.71
C VAL A 503 -9.73 8.29 -22.47
N THR A 504 -10.12 7.80 -21.30
CA THR A 504 -9.44 8.07 -20.03
C THR A 504 -8.90 6.78 -19.44
N PHE A 505 -7.58 6.67 -19.30
CA PHE A 505 -6.92 5.53 -18.69
C PHE A 505 -6.86 5.67 -17.17
N ILE A 506 -7.05 4.54 -16.47
CA ILE A 506 -6.94 4.37 -15.03
C ILE A 506 -5.75 3.43 -14.74
N GLN A 507 -4.90 3.78 -13.78
CA GLN A 507 -3.72 3.02 -13.36
C GLN A 507 -3.69 2.83 -11.84
#